data_AF-A0A120E8R8-F1
#
_entry.id   AF-A0A120E8R8-F1
#
_cell.length_a   1.000
_cell.length_b   1.000
_cell.length_c   1.000
_cell.angle_alpha   90.00
_cell.angle_beta   90.00
_cell.angle_gamma   90.00
#
_symmetry.space_group_name_H-M   'P 1'
#
loop_
_entity.id
_entity.type
_entity.pdbx_description
1 polymer ?
#
loop_
_entity_poly.entity_id
_entity_poly.type
_entity_poly.pdbx_seq_one_letter_code
_entity_poly.pdbx_strand_id
1 'polypeptide(L)'
;QSGYNLCNSTTVGPNSQCQTAITNNISDFCLWGSPTSGGSIGDVEAAVVAYCTTDKHGTRVIPPGAITGLQVMHTSEYIQWTGHIDMTALGLLPNDTGGELDPHGADLLGNPLGGLVFSNALPGGDNSTLKQVIEWNNFVGSGVFCWKTCFDSSQVGACQNRFDLLGCAYNMPAAYEDGVFLDCDGEVQDIVGTYT
;
A
#
# COMPACT_ATOMS: atom_id res chain seq x y z
N GLN A 1 15.02 -10.14 2.28
CA GLN A 1 13.74 -10.84 2.03
C GLN A 1 13.51 -11.87 3.11
N SER A 2 12.32 -11.85 3.74
CA SER A 2 11.92 -12.81 4.78
C SER A 2 10.90 -13.84 4.28
N GLY A 3 10.08 -13.46 3.29
CA GLY A 3 9.02 -14.27 2.71
C GLY A 3 9.35 -14.77 1.30
N TYR A 4 8.34 -14.81 0.42
CA TYR A 4 8.47 -15.27 -0.96
C TYR A 4 7.60 -14.47 -1.93
N ASN A 5 7.92 -14.53 -3.23
CA ASN A 5 7.16 -13.87 -4.30
C ASN A 5 6.41 -14.86 -5.22
N LEU A 6 6.50 -16.16 -4.95
CA LEU A 6 5.64 -17.17 -5.58
C LEU A 6 4.30 -17.24 -4.84
N CYS A 7 3.43 -16.27 -5.12
CA CYS A 7 2.13 -16.14 -4.47
C CYS A 7 1.02 -16.69 -5.36
N ASN A 8 0.30 -17.70 -4.89
CA ASN A 8 -0.76 -18.37 -5.63
C ASN A 8 -1.74 -19.08 -4.67
N SER A 9 -2.65 -19.88 -5.21
CA SER A 9 -3.68 -20.58 -4.43
C SER A 9 -3.16 -21.55 -3.37
N THR A 10 -1.88 -21.93 -3.37
CA THR A 10 -1.28 -22.77 -2.32
C THR A 10 -0.69 -21.97 -1.17
N THR A 11 -0.50 -20.67 -1.36
CA THR A 11 0.09 -19.76 -0.36
C THR A 11 -0.92 -18.82 0.29
N VAL A 12 -2.14 -18.73 -0.26
CA VAL A 12 -3.24 -17.95 0.34
C VAL A 12 -3.58 -18.44 1.75
N GLY A 13 -3.85 -17.51 2.66
CA GLY A 13 -4.32 -17.81 4.00
C GLY A 13 -3.60 -17.04 5.10
N PRO A 14 -3.98 -17.24 6.37
CA PRO A 14 -3.53 -16.42 7.49
C PRO A 14 -2.02 -16.51 7.77
N ASN A 15 -1.36 -17.56 7.26
CA ASN A 15 0.07 -17.79 7.43
C ASN A 15 0.89 -17.42 6.19
N SER A 16 0.28 -16.82 5.15
CA SER A 16 0.99 -16.42 3.93
C SER A 16 2.18 -15.53 4.27
N GLN A 17 3.30 -15.78 3.60
CA GLN A 17 4.52 -14.96 3.64
C GLN A 17 4.76 -14.29 2.29
N CYS A 18 3.68 -14.05 1.53
CA CYS A 18 3.78 -13.39 0.24
C CYS A 18 4.28 -11.95 0.40
N GLN A 19 5.33 -11.60 -0.34
CA GLN A 19 5.87 -10.24 -0.44
C GLN A 19 5.60 -9.62 -1.82
N THR A 20 4.50 -10.03 -2.45
CA THR A 20 3.96 -9.45 -3.68
C THR A 20 2.60 -8.82 -3.41
N ALA A 21 2.47 -7.50 -3.57
CA ALA A 21 1.25 -6.73 -3.41
C ALA A 21 0.63 -6.36 -4.79
N ILE A 22 -0.68 -6.17 -4.79
CA ILE A 22 -1.50 -5.83 -5.96
C ILE A 22 -2.18 -4.49 -5.72
N THR A 23 -2.25 -3.63 -6.74
CA THR A 23 -2.93 -2.32 -6.68
C THR A 23 -3.76 -2.08 -7.94
N ASN A 24 -4.79 -2.89 -8.16
CA ASN A 24 -5.59 -2.85 -9.40
C ASN A 24 -6.71 -1.81 -9.34
N ASN A 25 -7.56 -1.87 -8.31
CA ASN A 25 -8.73 -0.99 -8.16
C ASN A 25 -9.25 -1.02 -6.71
N ILE A 26 -10.35 -0.32 -6.45
CA ILE A 26 -10.98 -0.21 -5.13
C ILE A 26 -11.36 -1.56 -4.48
N SER A 27 -11.66 -2.59 -5.27
CA SER A 27 -12.04 -3.91 -4.77
C SER A 27 -10.90 -4.93 -4.78
N ASP A 28 -9.78 -4.62 -5.44
CA ASP A 28 -8.67 -5.54 -5.67
C ASP A 28 -7.33 -4.83 -5.46
N PHE A 29 -6.98 -4.68 -4.19
CA PHE A 29 -5.70 -4.10 -3.77
C PHE A 29 -5.19 -4.76 -2.49
N CYS A 30 -3.94 -4.44 -2.15
CA CYS A 30 -3.29 -4.93 -0.96
C CYS A 30 -2.70 -3.79 -0.14
N LEU A 31 -2.47 -4.08 1.14
CA LEU A 31 -1.68 -3.28 2.06
C LEU A 31 -0.56 -4.17 2.61
N TRP A 32 0.52 -3.54 3.04
CA TRP A 32 1.54 -4.23 3.80
C TRP A 32 1.13 -4.33 5.27
N GLY A 33 1.43 -5.47 5.89
CA GLY A 33 1.13 -5.70 7.30
C GLY A 33 2.13 -6.64 7.97
N SER A 34 2.01 -6.79 9.28
CA SER A 34 2.96 -7.59 10.04
C SER A 34 2.85 -9.08 9.71
N PRO A 35 3.98 -9.81 9.56
CA PRO A 35 3.96 -11.26 9.41
C PRO A 35 3.53 -11.98 10.70
N THR A 36 3.61 -11.30 11.85
CA THR A 36 3.28 -11.83 13.19
C THR A 36 2.22 -10.96 13.85
N SER A 37 1.34 -11.55 14.66
CA SER A 37 0.34 -10.77 15.38
C SER A 37 0.99 -9.82 16.39
N GLY A 38 0.53 -8.57 16.42
CA GLY A 38 0.99 -7.54 17.36
C GLY A 38 2.35 -6.94 17.01
N GLY A 39 2.72 -6.91 15.73
CA GLY A 39 3.89 -6.15 15.28
C GLY A 39 3.63 -4.65 15.23
N SER A 40 4.67 -3.84 15.38
CA SER A 40 4.65 -2.43 14.94
C SER A 40 5.22 -2.37 13.51
N ILE A 41 4.72 -1.46 12.67
CA ILE A 41 5.29 -1.27 11.32
C ILE A 41 6.79 -0.99 11.43
N GLY A 42 7.19 -0.02 12.25
CA GLY A 42 8.60 0.37 12.40
C GLY A 42 9.56 -0.76 12.81
N ASP A 43 9.10 -1.75 13.58
CA ASP A 43 9.95 -2.90 13.95
C ASP A 43 9.99 -4.00 12.88
N VAL A 44 8.97 -4.06 12.00
CA VAL A 44 8.78 -5.17 11.05
C VAL A 44 8.86 -4.75 9.58
N GLU A 45 9.20 -3.50 9.26
CA GLU A 45 9.19 -2.94 7.89
C GLU A 45 9.89 -3.85 6.87
N ALA A 46 11.07 -4.36 7.21
CA ALA A 46 11.84 -5.24 6.32
C ALA A 46 11.16 -6.60 6.04
N ALA A 47 10.24 -7.02 6.91
CA ALA A 47 9.64 -8.34 6.93
C ALA A 47 8.12 -8.37 6.71
N VAL A 48 7.49 -7.21 6.45
CA VAL A 48 6.05 -7.14 6.17
C VAL A 48 5.66 -8.02 4.98
N VAL A 49 4.41 -8.47 5.00
CA VAL A 49 3.78 -9.34 4.00
C VAL A 49 2.50 -8.71 3.50
N ALA A 50 2.06 -9.10 2.30
CA ALA A 50 0.88 -8.53 1.68
C ALA A 50 -0.41 -9.08 2.31
N TYR A 51 -1.34 -8.17 2.58
CA TYR A 51 -2.74 -8.42 2.93
C TYR A 51 -3.61 -7.82 1.85
N CYS A 52 -4.39 -8.63 1.13
CA CYS A 52 -5.22 -8.16 0.02
C CYS A 52 -6.71 -8.24 0.33
N THR A 53 -7.50 -7.40 -0.34
CA THR A 53 -8.97 -7.43 -0.27
C THR A 53 -9.58 -8.69 -0.88
N THR A 54 -8.81 -9.46 -1.65
CA THR A 54 -9.24 -10.70 -2.30
C THR A 54 -8.29 -11.86 -2.00
N ASP A 55 -8.78 -13.09 -2.14
CA ASP A 55 -8.03 -14.34 -1.97
C ASP A 55 -7.27 -14.78 -3.24
N LYS A 56 -7.32 -13.98 -4.31
CA LYS A 56 -6.85 -14.35 -5.65
C LYS A 56 -5.33 -14.31 -5.80
N HIS A 57 -4.64 -13.65 -4.88
CA HIS A 57 -3.23 -13.27 -5.04
C HIS A 57 -2.25 -14.08 -4.20
N GLY A 58 -2.71 -15.12 -3.50
CA GLY A 58 -1.84 -15.95 -2.66
C GLY A 58 -1.34 -15.28 -1.38
N THR A 59 -1.98 -14.19 -1.00
CA THR A 59 -1.63 -13.33 0.13
C THR A 59 -2.47 -13.67 1.36
N ARG A 60 -2.29 -12.90 2.44
CA ARG A 60 -3.29 -12.86 3.52
C ARG A 60 -4.51 -12.08 3.03
N VAL A 61 -5.68 -12.38 3.56
CA VAL A 61 -6.92 -11.69 3.17
C VAL A 61 -7.30 -10.71 4.27
N ILE A 62 -7.55 -9.46 3.90
CA ILE A 62 -8.11 -8.43 4.78
C ILE A 62 -9.55 -8.87 5.14
N PRO A 63 -9.88 -9.08 6.42
CA PRO A 63 -11.23 -9.44 6.83
C PRO A 63 -12.27 -8.40 6.39
N PRO A 64 -13.46 -8.82 5.94
CA PRO A 64 -14.56 -7.91 5.65
C PRO A 64 -14.90 -7.03 6.86
N GLY A 65 -15.11 -5.74 6.62
CA GLY A 65 -15.42 -4.75 7.65
C GLY A 65 -14.20 -4.19 8.39
N ALA A 66 -12.99 -4.68 8.12
CA ALA A 66 -11.77 -4.09 8.68
C ALA A 66 -11.50 -2.68 8.13
N ILE A 67 -11.77 -2.47 6.84
CA ILE A 67 -11.69 -1.14 6.20
C ILE A 67 -13.05 -0.46 6.37
N THR A 68 -13.07 0.66 7.08
CA THR A 68 -14.29 1.38 7.45
C THR A 68 -14.56 2.61 6.57
N GLY A 69 -13.53 3.08 5.86
CA GLY A 69 -13.63 4.12 4.83
C GLY A 69 -12.51 3.95 3.82
N LEU A 70 -12.78 4.24 2.54
CA LEU A 70 -11.84 4.08 1.44
C LEU A 70 -12.14 5.08 0.32
N GLN A 71 -11.12 5.80 -0.11
CA GLN A 71 -11.13 6.59 -1.33
C GLN A 71 -10.00 6.11 -2.24
N VAL A 72 -10.33 5.86 -3.50
CA VAL A 72 -9.40 5.62 -4.60
C VAL A 72 -9.48 6.79 -5.57
N MET A 73 -8.35 7.48 -5.76
CA MET A 73 -8.24 8.62 -6.67
C MET A 73 -7.35 8.25 -7.85
N HIS A 74 -7.86 8.48 -9.05
CA HIS A 74 -7.15 8.34 -10.31
C HIS A 74 -6.65 9.70 -10.79
N THR A 75 -5.37 9.80 -11.14
CA THR A 75 -4.78 11.01 -11.73
C THR A 75 -4.04 10.66 -13.01
N SER A 76 -3.49 11.66 -13.70
CA SER A 76 -2.63 11.43 -14.87
C SER A 76 -1.27 10.82 -14.53
N GLU A 77 -0.84 10.82 -13.26
CA GLU A 77 0.51 10.38 -12.84
C GLU A 77 0.53 9.21 -11.86
N TYR A 78 -0.55 9.01 -11.11
CA TYR A 78 -0.64 7.96 -10.10
C TYR A 78 -2.09 7.56 -9.79
N ILE A 79 -2.23 6.42 -9.11
CA ILE A 79 -3.45 6.05 -8.40
C ILE A 79 -3.15 6.09 -6.90
N GLN A 80 -4.06 6.67 -6.12
CA GLN A 80 -3.93 6.85 -4.68
C GLN A 80 -5.08 6.18 -3.93
N TRP A 81 -4.78 5.31 -2.97
CA TRP A 81 -5.73 4.76 -2.01
C TRP A 81 -5.54 5.45 -0.68
N THR A 82 -6.62 5.83 -0.02
CA THR A 82 -6.62 6.39 1.34
C THR A 82 -7.79 5.83 2.12
N GLY A 83 -7.63 5.52 3.39
CA GLY A 83 -8.74 4.95 4.15
C GLY A 83 -8.48 4.76 5.64
N HIS A 84 -9.54 4.37 6.34
CA HIS A 84 -9.49 3.91 7.72
C HIS A 84 -9.48 2.39 7.77
N ILE A 85 -8.73 1.83 8.71
CA ILE A 85 -8.62 0.40 8.90
C ILE A 85 -8.43 0.01 10.37
N ASP A 86 -9.04 -1.11 10.78
CA ASP A 86 -8.65 -1.82 11.99
C ASP A 86 -7.24 -2.39 11.82
N MET A 87 -6.26 -1.79 12.49
CA MET A 87 -4.84 -2.18 12.43
C MET A 87 -4.59 -3.66 12.74
N THR A 88 -5.41 -4.27 13.60
CA THR A 88 -5.26 -5.69 13.95
C THR A 88 -5.55 -6.62 12.78
N ALA A 89 -6.33 -6.17 11.80
CA ALA A 89 -6.60 -6.88 10.56
C ALA A 89 -5.35 -7.07 9.68
N LEU A 90 -4.33 -6.24 9.89
CA LEU A 90 -3.01 -6.33 9.26
C LEU A 90 -1.96 -6.97 10.18
N GLY A 91 -2.40 -7.59 11.28
CA GLY A 91 -1.51 -8.17 12.29
C GLY A 91 -0.75 -7.13 13.12
N LEU A 92 -1.12 -5.85 13.03
CA LEU A 92 -0.44 -4.76 13.73
C LEU A 92 -0.99 -4.54 15.14
N LEU A 93 -0.21 -3.83 15.97
CA LEU A 93 -0.69 -3.32 17.24
C LEU A 93 -1.81 -2.29 17.01
N PRO A 94 -2.90 -2.30 17.80
CA PRO A 94 -3.97 -1.31 17.66
C PRO A 94 -3.51 0.14 17.80
N ASN A 95 -2.44 0.37 18.56
CA ASN A 95 -1.86 1.67 18.84
C ASN A 95 -0.54 1.92 18.10
N ASP A 96 -0.22 1.14 17.08
CA ASP A 96 0.94 1.38 16.23
C ASP A 96 0.80 2.75 15.53
N THR A 97 1.82 3.58 15.63
CA THR A 97 1.82 4.92 15.01
C THR A 97 2.15 4.87 13.53
N GLY A 98 2.73 3.75 13.07
CA GLY A 98 3.00 3.46 11.66
C GLY A 98 4.41 3.78 11.19
N GLY A 99 4.58 3.74 9.88
CA GLY A 99 5.81 4.04 9.14
C GLY A 99 5.53 4.11 7.63
N GLU A 100 6.57 4.44 6.85
CA GLU A 100 6.55 4.37 5.38
C GLU A 100 7.15 3.05 4.92
N LEU A 101 6.55 2.48 3.88
CA LEU A 101 7.05 1.32 3.15
C LEU A 101 7.16 1.72 1.69
N ASP A 102 8.30 1.41 1.07
CA ASP A 102 8.64 1.90 -0.26
C ASP A 102 9.77 1.03 -0.91
N PRO A 103 10.06 1.21 -2.21
CA PRO A 103 11.04 0.39 -2.93
C PRO A 103 12.50 0.81 -2.70
N HIS A 104 12.77 1.92 -2.00
CA HIS A 104 14.10 2.51 -1.82
C HIS A 104 14.50 2.74 -0.36
N GLY A 105 13.82 2.09 0.60
CA GLY A 105 14.06 2.24 2.05
C GLY A 105 15.55 2.29 2.45
N ALA A 106 15.88 2.71 3.66
CA ALA A 106 17.21 3.24 4.05
C ALA A 106 18.50 2.55 3.55
N ASP A 107 18.48 1.24 3.25
CA ASP A 107 19.61 0.46 2.70
C ASP A 107 19.61 0.32 1.17
N LEU A 108 18.67 0.99 0.48
CA LEU A 108 18.40 0.96 -0.96
C LEU A 108 17.92 -0.40 -1.50
N LEU A 109 17.40 -1.27 -0.62
CA LEU A 109 16.88 -2.60 -0.99
C LEU A 109 15.35 -2.71 -0.83
N GLY A 110 14.70 -1.63 -0.42
CA GLY A 110 13.26 -1.53 -0.17
C GLY A 110 12.82 -2.10 1.18
N ASN A 111 11.67 -1.63 1.64
CA ASN A 111 11.02 -2.05 2.88
C ASN A 111 9.52 -2.28 2.59
N PRO A 112 9.07 -3.54 2.38
CA PRO A 112 9.77 -4.78 2.68
C PRO A 112 10.93 -5.12 1.73
N LEU A 113 11.95 -5.77 2.30
CA LEU A 113 13.06 -6.32 1.51
C LEU A 113 12.54 -7.39 0.56
N GLY A 114 12.66 -7.16 -0.75
CA GLY A 114 12.13 -8.06 -1.77
C GLY A 114 10.63 -7.91 -2.04
N GLY A 115 10.04 -6.82 -1.54
CA GLY A 115 8.68 -6.39 -1.85
C GLY A 115 8.50 -6.11 -3.33
N LEU A 116 7.49 -6.70 -3.94
CA LEU A 116 7.09 -6.42 -5.31
C LEU A 116 5.67 -5.90 -5.35
N VAL A 117 5.40 -4.93 -6.22
CA VAL A 117 4.07 -4.37 -6.43
C VAL A 117 3.70 -4.54 -7.89
N PHE A 118 2.49 -5.02 -8.14
CA PHE A 118 1.95 -5.15 -9.49
C PHE A 118 0.59 -4.48 -9.60
N SER A 119 0.28 -4.01 -10.80
CA SER A 119 -1.02 -3.45 -11.14
C SER A 119 -1.34 -3.73 -12.60
N ASN A 120 -2.61 -3.98 -12.90
CA ASN A 120 -3.12 -3.97 -14.27
C ASN A 120 -3.70 -2.59 -14.67
N ALA A 121 -3.70 -1.61 -13.77
CA ALA A 121 -4.24 -0.27 -13.98
C ALA A 121 -3.19 0.76 -14.46
N LEU A 122 -1.97 0.33 -14.75
CA LEU A 122 -0.92 1.21 -15.27
C LEU A 122 -1.25 1.70 -16.70
N PRO A 123 -0.91 2.96 -17.04
CA PRO A 123 -1.07 3.50 -18.39
C PRO A 123 -0.47 2.62 -19.49
N GLY A 124 -1.15 2.57 -20.63
CA GLY A 124 -0.74 1.73 -21.76
C GLY A 124 -0.82 0.22 -21.48
N GLY A 125 -1.53 -0.19 -20.42
CA GLY A 125 -1.95 -1.57 -20.18
C GLY A 125 -3.24 -1.94 -20.91
N ASP A 126 -3.66 -3.20 -20.78
CA ASP A 126 -4.92 -3.74 -21.31
C ASP A 126 -5.97 -3.97 -20.20
N ASN A 127 -5.73 -3.43 -19.00
CA ASN A 127 -6.54 -3.64 -17.79
C ASN A 127 -6.68 -5.12 -17.36
N SER A 128 -5.77 -5.99 -17.81
CA SER A 128 -5.78 -7.42 -17.47
C SER A 128 -4.38 -7.98 -17.15
N THR A 129 -3.37 -7.53 -17.87
CA THR A 129 -1.97 -7.92 -17.71
C THR A 129 -1.37 -7.14 -16.56
N LEU A 130 -0.96 -7.85 -15.51
CA LEU A 130 -0.21 -7.27 -14.40
C LEU A 130 1.16 -6.79 -14.90
N LYS A 131 1.45 -5.51 -14.64
CA LYS A 131 2.75 -4.90 -14.84
C LYS A 131 3.33 -4.52 -13.48
N GLN A 132 4.65 -4.60 -13.35
CA GLN A 132 5.31 -4.22 -12.11
C GLN A 132 5.25 -2.70 -11.95
N VAL A 133 4.87 -2.26 -10.75
CA VAL A 133 4.98 -0.88 -10.29
C VAL A 133 6.34 -0.73 -9.64
N ILE A 134 7.17 0.16 -10.19
CA ILE A 134 8.51 0.41 -9.65
C ILE A 134 8.46 1.43 -8.53
N GLU A 135 7.70 2.52 -8.71
CA GLU A 135 7.62 3.62 -7.75
C GLU A 135 6.28 3.62 -7.05
N TRP A 136 6.32 3.44 -5.73
CA TRP A 136 5.16 3.41 -4.86
C TRP A 136 5.58 3.78 -3.44
N ASN A 137 4.63 4.22 -2.63
CA ASN A 137 4.80 4.25 -1.19
C ASN A 137 3.49 3.93 -0.48
N ASN A 138 3.63 3.36 0.71
CA ASN A 138 2.53 2.96 1.56
C ASN A 138 2.80 3.39 3.00
N PHE A 139 1.84 4.07 3.59
CA PHE A 139 1.84 4.37 5.01
C PHE A 139 0.67 3.65 5.65
N VAL A 140 0.92 3.01 6.81
CA VAL A 140 -0.10 2.35 7.62
C VAL A 140 0.21 2.65 9.08
N GLY A 141 -0.75 3.18 9.82
CA GLY A 141 -0.53 3.62 11.20
C GLY A 141 -1.70 4.40 11.74
N SER A 142 -1.86 4.43 13.07
CA SER A 142 -2.88 5.26 13.74
C SER A 142 -4.32 5.06 13.23
N GLY A 143 -4.65 3.86 12.75
CA GLY A 143 -5.98 3.53 12.20
C GLY A 143 -6.24 4.03 10.79
N VAL A 144 -5.25 4.59 10.10
CA VAL A 144 -5.32 5.01 8.70
C VAL A 144 -4.32 4.23 7.84
N PHE A 145 -4.61 4.17 6.56
CA PHE A 145 -3.63 3.82 5.54
C PHE A 145 -3.71 4.78 4.36
N CYS A 146 -2.61 4.86 3.63
CA CYS A 146 -2.58 5.46 2.31
C CYS A 146 -1.52 4.78 1.45
N TRP A 147 -1.79 4.73 0.15
CA TRP A 147 -0.94 4.08 -0.83
C TRP A 147 -0.94 4.90 -2.10
N LYS A 148 0.23 5.12 -2.70
CA LYS A 148 0.35 5.72 -4.03
C LYS A 148 1.12 4.78 -4.95
N THR A 149 0.57 4.54 -6.13
CA THR A 149 1.18 3.78 -7.21
C THR A 149 1.45 4.74 -8.35
N CYS A 150 2.71 5.07 -8.62
CA CYS A 150 3.10 6.01 -9.67
C CYS A 150 3.35 5.32 -11.01
N PHE A 151 3.03 6.04 -12.07
CA PHE A 151 3.20 5.58 -13.45
C PHE A 151 4.60 5.86 -13.99
N ASP A 152 5.23 6.95 -13.54
CA ASP A 152 6.65 7.22 -13.81
C ASP A 152 7.53 6.41 -12.84
N SER A 153 8.56 5.77 -13.39
CA SER A 153 9.54 4.99 -12.64
C SER A 153 10.79 5.78 -12.24
N SER A 154 10.80 7.10 -12.40
CA SER A 154 11.98 7.95 -12.20
C SER A 154 12.22 8.39 -10.74
N GLN A 155 11.34 8.01 -9.80
CA GLN A 155 11.30 8.51 -8.41
C GLN A 155 11.19 10.06 -8.34
N VAL A 156 10.70 10.70 -9.40
CA VAL A 156 10.45 12.14 -9.45
C VAL A 156 8.97 12.42 -9.21
N GLY A 157 8.65 13.57 -8.61
CA GLY A 157 7.27 14.05 -8.50
C GLY A 157 6.52 13.50 -7.29
N ALA A 158 5.31 13.00 -7.52
CA ALA A 158 4.34 12.70 -6.46
C ALA A 158 4.63 11.43 -5.63
N CYS A 159 5.52 10.54 -6.06
CA CYS A 159 5.93 9.35 -5.29
C CYS A 159 7.29 9.49 -4.59
N GLN A 160 7.69 10.72 -4.24
CA GLN A 160 8.85 10.87 -3.37
C GLN A 160 8.56 10.27 -1.98
N ASN A 161 9.56 9.54 -1.48
CA ASN A 161 9.66 8.85 -0.19
C ASN A 161 10.76 9.53 0.65
N ARG A 162 10.65 10.86 0.81
CA ARG A 162 11.59 11.67 1.59
C ARG A 162 11.02 12.07 2.95
N PHE A 163 9.70 12.02 3.07
CA PHE A 163 8.93 12.52 4.20
C PHE A 163 8.31 11.38 4.99
N ASP A 164 9.11 10.36 5.25
CA ASP A 164 8.75 9.04 5.79
C ASP A 164 8.25 9.15 7.23
N LEU A 165 8.76 10.13 7.96
CA LEU A 165 8.32 10.46 9.33
C LEU A 165 7.00 11.23 9.36
N LEU A 166 6.50 11.68 8.20
CA LEU A 166 5.23 12.39 8.08
C LEU A 166 4.19 11.39 7.56
N GLY A 167 3.07 11.25 8.27
CA GLY A 167 2.05 10.26 7.91
C GLY A 167 1.21 10.66 6.70
N CYS A 168 0.15 9.88 6.49
CA CYS A 168 -0.79 10.02 5.39
C CYS A 168 -1.35 11.43 5.17
N ALA A 169 -1.69 12.15 6.24
CA ALA A 169 -2.26 13.50 6.14
C ALA A 169 -1.33 14.50 5.42
N TYR A 170 -0.01 14.24 5.41
CA TYR A 170 0.97 15.08 4.72
C TYR A 170 1.30 14.56 3.31
N ASN A 171 1.57 13.25 3.18
CA ASN A 171 2.04 12.65 1.92
C ASN A 171 0.91 12.35 0.91
N MET A 172 -0.32 12.15 1.39
CA MET A 172 -1.50 11.75 0.61
C MET A 172 -2.77 12.35 1.22
N PRO A 173 -2.90 13.69 1.25
CA PRO A 173 -4.04 14.34 1.87
C PRO A 173 -5.37 13.89 1.22
N ALA A 174 -6.33 13.57 2.07
CA ALA A 174 -7.70 13.19 1.72
C ALA A 174 -8.63 13.49 2.89
N ALA A 175 -9.93 13.26 2.73
CA ALA A 175 -10.91 13.53 3.78
C ALA A 175 -10.88 12.49 4.92
N TYR A 176 -10.46 11.24 4.64
CA TYR A 176 -10.46 10.12 5.59
C TYR A 176 -11.79 9.99 6.35
N GLU A 177 -12.85 9.66 5.62
CA GLU A 177 -14.20 9.60 6.18
C GLU A 177 -14.69 8.16 6.36
N ASP A 178 -15.09 7.80 7.57
CA ASP A 178 -15.76 6.51 7.84
C ASP A 178 -17.11 6.44 7.11
N GLY A 179 -17.43 5.24 6.60
CA GLY A 179 -18.65 4.97 5.86
C GLY A 179 -18.64 5.47 4.42
N VAL A 180 -17.56 6.12 3.98
CA VAL A 180 -17.39 6.59 2.60
C VAL A 180 -16.52 5.62 1.82
N PHE A 181 -17.05 5.13 0.70
CA PHE A 181 -16.35 4.29 -0.27
C PHE A 181 -16.45 4.96 -1.64
N LEU A 182 -15.36 5.61 -2.06
CA LEU A 182 -15.33 6.47 -3.24
C LEU A 182 -14.24 6.03 -4.21
N ASP A 183 -14.59 5.99 -5.50
CA ASP A 183 -13.67 5.79 -6.62
C ASP A 183 -13.87 6.98 -7.57
N CYS A 184 -12.85 7.81 -7.77
CA CYS A 184 -12.97 9.09 -8.45
C CYS A 184 -11.72 9.52 -9.22
N ASP A 185 -11.91 10.40 -10.20
CA ASP A 185 -10.82 11.13 -10.83
C ASP A 185 -10.41 12.35 -9.97
N GLY A 186 -9.14 12.74 -10.03
CA GLY A 186 -8.58 13.89 -9.33
C GLY A 186 -7.40 14.52 -10.08
N GLU A 187 -6.98 15.69 -9.60
CA GLU A 187 -5.81 16.39 -10.11
C GLU A 187 -4.52 15.83 -9.46
N VAL A 188 -3.40 15.98 -10.17
CA VAL A 188 -2.07 15.66 -9.64
C VAL A 188 -1.77 16.64 -8.50
N GLN A 189 -1.44 16.12 -7.32
CA GLN A 189 -1.03 16.96 -6.19
C GLN A 189 0.29 17.68 -6.46
N ASP A 190 0.50 18.81 -5.80
CA ASP A 190 1.82 19.42 -5.73
C ASP A 190 2.84 18.44 -5.13
N ILE A 191 4.10 18.52 -5.59
CA ILE A 191 5.18 17.70 -5.06
C ILE A 191 5.24 17.91 -3.55
N VAL A 192 5.19 16.81 -2.79
CA VAL A 192 5.15 16.83 -1.33
C VAL A 192 6.28 17.73 -0.78
N GLY A 193 5.94 18.61 0.16
CA GLY A 193 6.89 19.57 0.74
C GLY A 193 7.14 20.84 -0.08
N THR A 194 6.47 21.00 -1.23
CA THR A 194 6.46 22.25 -1.97
C THR A 194 5.32 23.13 -1.45
N TYR A 195 5.62 24.40 -1.19
CA TYR A 195 4.63 25.41 -0.82
C TYR A 195 4.60 26.45 -1.92
N THR A 196 3.45 26.59 -2.59
CA THR A 196 3.20 27.55 -3.67
C THR A 196 2.43 28.77 -3.21
#